data_AF-A0A140K7G0-F1
#
_entry.id   AF-A0A140K7G0-F1
#
_cell.length_a   1.000
_cell.length_b   1.000
_cell.length_c   1.000
_cell.angle_alpha   90.00
_cell.angle_beta   90.00
_cell.angle_gamma   90.00
#
_symmetry.space_group_name_H-M   'P 1'
#
loop_
_entity.id
_entity.type
_entity.pdbx_description
1 polymer ?
#
loop_
_entity_poly.entity_id
_entity_poly.type
_entity_poly.pdbx_seq_one_letter_code
_entity_poly.pdbx_strand_id
1 'polypeptide(L)'
;MVKLPTKTSWIDDLIDSLEDAEKAAKYLSFALEENFQTYQLLPNALQDIIESRSQRNNLSEEAQQHYEKLQKLFLTENAVAIYKLIDLLDALGFQLTVSLKQQRS
;
A
#
# COMPACT_ATOMS: atom_id res chain seq x y z
N MET A 1 -16.66 -14.81 26.15
CA MET A 1 -15.27 -14.38 25.89
C MET A 1 -15.14 -14.20 24.39
N VAL A 2 -14.89 -12.98 23.91
CA VAL A 2 -14.60 -12.73 22.49
C VAL A 2 -13.19 -13.25 22.24
N LYS A 3 -13.04 -14.32 21.44
CA LYS A 3 -11.72 -14.79 21.02
C LYS A 3 -11.15 -13.71 20.10
N LEU A 4 -10.08 -13.05 20.53
CA LEU A 4 -9.28 -12.20 19.66
C LEU A 4 -8.78 -13.05 18.48
N PRO A 5 -8.91 -12.59 17.23
CA PRO A 5 -8.39 -13.30 16.08
C PRO A 5 -6.89 -13.50 16.24
N THR A 6 -6.39 -14.65 15.78
CA THR A 6 -4.95 -14.90 15.70
C THR A 6 -4.34 -13.94 14.68
N LYS A 7 -3.04 -13.64 14.79
CA LYS A 7 -2.34 -12.76 13.85
C LYS A 7 -2.58 -13.15 12.38
N THR A 8 -2.65 -14.46 12.11
CA THR A 8 -2.98 -15.00 10.78
C THR A 8 -4.40 -14.62 10.35
N SER A 9 -5.41 -14.88 11.19
CA SER A 9 -6.80 -14.51 10.90
C SER A 9 -6.99 -13.00 10.68
N TRP A 10 -6.27 -12.16 11.43
CA TRP A 10 -6.36 -10.71 11.24
C TRP A 10 -5.73 -10.24 9.91
N ILE A 11 -4.62 -10.85 9.48
CA ILE A 11 -4.00 -10.56 8.19
C ILE A 11 -4.92 -11.02 7.06
N ASP A 12 -5.49 -12.22 7.17
CA ASP A 12 -6.43 -12.77 6.18
C ASP A 12 -7.66 -11.85 6.05
N ASP A 13 -8.25 -11.43 7.17
CA ASP A 13 -9.38 -10.48 7.19
C ASP A 13 -9.02 -9.11 6.57
N LEU A 14 -7.79 -8.63 6.81
CA LEU A 14 -7.28 -7.40 6.20
C LEU A 14 -7.18 -7.56 4.68
N ILE A 15 -6.50 -8.60 4.19
CA ILE A 15 -6.32 -8.87 2.75
C ILE A 15 -7.68 -9.01 2.06
N ASP A 16 -8.63 -9.73 2.66
CA ASP A 16 -9.97 -9.88 2.12
C ASP A 16 -10.70 -8.54 1.99
N SER A 17 -10.50 -7.64 2.96
CA SER A 17 -11.11 -6.31 2.94
C SER A 17 -10.56 -5.39 1.84
N LEU A 18 -9.33 -5.62 1.37
CA LEU A 18 -8.65 -4.77 0.39
C LEU A 18 -9.13 -4.97 -1.06
N GLU A 19 -10.06 -5.90 -1.30
CA GLU A 19 -10.81 -5.96 -2.56
C GLU A 19 -11.58 -4.65 -2.80
N ASP A 20 -12.10 -4.05 -1.72
CA ASP A 20 -12.77 -2.76 -1.77
C ASP A 20 -11.74 -1.67 -2.11
N ALA A 21 -11.91 -1.07 -3.29
CA ALA A 21 -10.98 -0.09 -3.81
C ALA A 21 -10.87 1.17 -2.92
N GLU A 22 -11.93 1.55 -2.20
CA GLU A 22 -11.86 2.66 -1.24
C GLU A 22 -11.05 2.29 0.00
N LYS A 23 -11.21 1.06 0.51
CA LYS A 23 -10.41 0.57 1.63
C LYS A 23 -8.94 0.47 1.25
N ALA A 24 -8.64 -0.05 0.06
CA ALA A 24 -7.27 -0.09 -0.46
C ALA A 24 -6.64 1.30 -0.58
N ALA A 25 -7.40 2.29 -1.10
CA ALA A 25 -6.93 3.66 -1.20
C ALA A 25 -6.65 4.30 0.17
N LYS A 26 -7.54 4.08 1.16
CA LYS A 26 -7.35 4.54 2.55
C LYS A 26 -6.14 3.89 3.20
N TYR A 27 -5.98 2.58 3.04
CA TYR A 27 -4.85 1.84 3.61
C TYR A 27 -3.51 2.31 3.04
N LEU A 28 -3.45 2.51 1.72
CA LEU A 28 -2.24 3.03 1.07
C LEU A 28 -1.96 4.49 1.45
N SER A 29 -2.99 5.32 1.63
CA SER A 29 -2.84 6.70 2.11
C SER A 29 -2.28 6.74 3.53
N PHE A 30 -2.79 5.88 4.42
CA PHE A 30 -2.26 5.73 5.77
C PHE A 30 -0.79 5.32 5.75
N ALA A 31 -0.40 4.38 4.88
CA ALA A 31 0.97 3.95 4.73
C ALA A 31 1.94 5.03 4.19
N LEU A 32 1.42 6.07 3.53
CA LEU A 32 2.17 7.22 3.03
C LEU A 32 2.29 8.35 4.06
N GLU A 33 1.29 8.48 4.93
CA GLU A 33 1.25 9.46 6.02
C GLU A 33 2.11 9.01 7.20
N GLU A 34 2.01 7.73 7.56
CA GLU A 34 2.70 7.17 8.71
C GLU A 34 4.17 6.88 8.38
N ASN A 35 5.02 7.82 8.76
CA ASN A 35 6.48 7.65 8.77
C ASN A 35 6.91 6.85 10.01
N PHE A 36 6.32 5.66 10.21
CA PHE A 36 6.83 4.76 11.24
C PHE A 36 8.28 4.45 10.89
N GLN A 37 9.13 4.56 11.92
CA GLN A 37 10.61 4.57 11.96
C GLN A 37 11.34 3.44 11.20
N THR A 38 10.62 2.60 10.46
CA THR A 38 11.08 1.41 9.77
C THR A 38 10.83 1.40 8.26
N TYR A 39 10.19 2.41 7.65
CA TYR A 39 10.01 2.49 6.18
C TYR A 39 9.46 1.21 5.49
N GLN A 40 8.76 0.35 6.24
CA GLN A 40 8.24 -0.93 5.75
C GLN A 40 6.74 -0.89 5.48
N LEU A 41 6.03 0.13 5.98
CA LEU A 41 4.57 0.18 5.91
C LEU A 41 4.06 0.33 4.47
N LEU A 42 4.68 1.22 3.68
CA LEU A 42 4.34 1.40 2.26
C LEU A 42 4.60 0.13 1.42
N PRO A 43 5.79 -0.51 1.49
CA PRO A 43 6.02 -1.81 0.83
C PRO A 43 5.01 -2.88 1.23
N ASN A 44 4.70 -3.02 2.52
CA ASN A 44 3.75 -4.02 3.01
C ASN A 44 2.33 -3.73 2.51
N ALA A 45 1.88 -2.48 2.57
CA ALA A 45 0.55 -2.11 2.09
C ALA A 45 0.38 -2.38 0.58
N LEU A 46 1.42 -2.13 -0.21
CA LEU A 46 1.43 -2.48 -1.63
C LEU A 46 1.37 -4.00 -1.84
N GLN A 47 2.13 -4.76 -1.06
CA GLN A 47 2.10 -6.22 -1.11
C GLN A 47 0.70 -6.78 -0.78
N ASP A 48 0.09 -6.32 0.30
CA ASP A 48 -1.23 -6.79 0.74
C ASP A 48 -2.32 -6.49 -0.29
N ILE A 49 -2.27 -5.30 -0.93
CA ILE A 49 -3.21 -4.94 -2.01
C ILE A 49 -2.98 -5.82 -3.24
N ILE A 50 -1.73 -6.09 -3.62
CA ILE A 50 -1.40 -6.95 -4.76
C ILE A 50 -1.85 -8.39 -4.50
N GLU A 51 -1.62 -8.89 -3.29
CA GLU A 51 -2.05 -10.21 -2.86
C GLU A 51 -3.57 -10.35 -2.91
N SER A 52 -4.29 -9.41 -2.29
CA SER A 52 -5.76 -9.35 -2.33
C SER A 52 -6.27 -9.41 -3.78
N ARG A 53 -5.68 -8.60 -4.66
CA ARG A 53 -6.08 -8.55 -6.07
C ARG A 53 -5.74 -9.81 -6.86
N SER A 54 -4.60 -10.42 -6.56
CA SER A 54 -4.16 -11.67 -7.18
C SER A 54 -5.07 -12.83 -6.79
N GLN A 55 -5.41 -12.96 -5.49
CA GLN A 55 -6.32 -13.99 -4.98
C GLN A 55 -7.73 -13.88 -5.60
N ARG A 56 -8.15 -12.65 -5.93
CA ARG A 56 -9.45 -12.34 -6.55
C ARG A 56 -9.45 -12.41 -8.08
N ASN A 57 -8.31 -12.76 -8.71
CA ASN A 57 -8.12 -12.71 -10.18
C ASN A 57 -8.49 -11.35 -10.82
N ASN A 58 -8.30 -10.25 -10.09
CA ASN A 58 -8.64 -8.89 -10.55
C ASN A 58 -7.40 -7.98 -10.71
N LEU A 59 -6.19 -8.56 -10.61
CA LEU A 59 -4.93 -7.89 -10.85
C LEU A 59 -4.58 -7.92 -12.35
N SER A 60 -4.36 -6.74 -12.95
CA SER A 60 -3.89 -6.67 -14.34
C SER A 60 -2.41 -7.04 -14.44
N GLU A 61 -2.02 -7.62 -15.58
CA GLU A 61 -0.60 -7.92 -15.88
C GLU A 61 0.27 -6.65 -15.82
N GLU A 62 -0.25 -5.52 -16.29
CA GLU A 62 0.43 -4.23 -16.22
C GLU A 62 0.71 -3.83 -14.76
N ALA A 63 -0.28 -3.94 -13.88
CA ALA A 63 -0.12 -3.64 -12.46
C ALA A 63 0.92 -4.56 -11.79
N GLN A 64 0.88 -5.86 -12.10
CA GLN A 64 1.85 -6.84 -11.62
C GLN A 64 3.29 -6.48 -12.06
N GLN A 65 3.49 -6.17 -13.34
CA GLN A 65 4.81 -5.78 -13.86
C GLN A 65 5.35 -4.50 -13.22
N HIS A 66 4.48 -3.51 -12.98
CA HIS A 66 4.88 -2.30 -12.28
C HIS A 66 5.24 -2.57 -10.81
N TYR A 67 4.48 -3.43 -10.13
CA TYR A 67 4.77 -3.83 -8.77
C TYR A 67 6.12 -4.55 -8.66
N GLU A 68 6.43 -5.50 -9.54
CA GLU A 68 7.73 -6.20 -9.53
C GLU A 68 8.93 -5.27 -9.74
N LYS A 69 8.79 -4.27 -10.61
CA LYS A 69 9.82 -3.23 -10.80
C LYS A 69 9.99 -2.37 -9.54
N LEU A 70 8.89 -2.00 -8.91
CA LEU A 70 8.89 -1.19 -7.69
C LEU A 70 9.45 -1.97 -6.50
N GLN A 71 9.12 -3.26 -6.36
CA GLN A 71 9.65 -4.13 -5.32
C GLN A 71 11.19 -4.22 -5.39
N LYS A 72 11.75 -4.32 -6.61
CA LYS A 72 13.21 -4.26 -6.81
C LYS A 72 13.82 -2.95 -6.32
N LEU A 73 13.12 -1.81 -6.47
CA LEU A 73 13.60 -0.52 -5.97
C LEU A 73 13.62 -0.48 -4.44
N PHE A 74 12.61 -1.06 -3.77
CA PHE A 74 12.57 -1.16 -2.32
C PHE A 74 13.71 -2.00 -1.73
N LEU A 75 14.26 -2.96 -2.49
CA LEU A 75 15.42 -3.77 -2.10
C LEU A 75 16.77 -3.07 -2.32
N THR A 76 16.77 -1.86 -2.88
CA THR A 76 17.99 -1.07 -3.18
C THR A 76 18.00 0.24 -2.39
N GLU A 77 19.15 0.91 -2.35
CA GLU A 77 19.28 2.26 -1.76
C GLU A 77 18.35 3.32 -2.40
N ASN A 78 17.77 3.03 -3.58
CA ASN A 78 16.81 3.90 -4.26
C ASN A 78 15.46 4.03 -3.54
N ALA A 79 15.13 3.10 -2.62
CA ALA A 79 13.93 3.19 -1.77
C ALA A 79 13.85 4.53 -1.02
N VAL A 80 15.02 5.09 -0.68
CA VAL A 80 15.16 6.37 0.03
C VAL A 80 14.56 7.54 -0.75
N ALA A 81 14.50 7.48 -2.09
CA ALA A 81 13.99 8.58 -2.90
C ALA A 81 12.50 8.87 -2.65
N ILE A 82 11.67 7.83 -2.47
CA ILE A 82 10.23 7.98 -2.18
C ILE A 82 10.05 8.64 -0.80
N TYR A 83 10.83 8.20 0.18
CA TYR A 83 10.75 8.76 1.54
C TYR A 83 11.24 10.20 1.61
N LYS A 84 12.32 10.55 0.90
CA LYS A 84 12.78 11.95 0.77
C LYS A 84 11.72 12.86 0.14
N LEU A 85 10.92 12.34 -0.80
CA LEU A 85 9.82 13.10 -1.38
C LEU A 85 8.70 13.32 -0.35
N ILE A 86 8.33 12.30 0.41
CA ILE A 86 7.33 12.40 1.48
C ILE A 86 7.79 13.42 2.54
N ASP A 87 9.03 13.31 3.02
CA ASP A 87 9.62 14.24 4.00
C ASP A 87 9.61 15.69 3.49
N LEU A 88 9.93 15.90 2.20
CA LEU A 88 9.90 17.23 1.58
C LEU A 88 8.48 17.80 1.54
N LEU A 89 7.49 16.99 1.15
CA LEU A 89 6.10 17.43 1.09
C LEU A 89 5.60 17.80 2.48
N ASP A 90 5.89 16.97 3.49
CA ASP A 90 5.52 17.24 4.89
C ASP A 90 6.17 18.55 5.40
N ALA A 91 7.46 18.75 5.14
CA ALA A 91 8.16 19.98 5.50
C ALA A 91 7.59 21.25 4.81
N LEU A 92 6.91 21.08 3.67
CA LEU A 92 6.21 22.16 2.95
C LEU A 92 4.75 22.33 3.41
N GLY A 93 4.26 21.50 4.35
CA GLY A 93 2.87 21.51 4.79
C GLY A 93 1.91 20.77 3.84
N PHE A 94 2.42 19.86 3.01
CA PHE A 94 1.65 19.04 2.09
C PHE A 94 1.64 17.57 2.52
N GLN A 95 0.58 16.86 2.14
CA GLN A 95 0.43 15.42 2.35
C GLN A 95 0.20 14.68 1.03
N LEU A 96 0.74 13.47 0.91
CA LEU A 96 0.47 12.57 -0.21
C LEU A 96 -0.69 11.62 0.14
N THR A 97 -1.73 11.57 -0.71
CA THR A 97 -2.89 10.68 -0.52
C THR A 97 -3.23 9.94 -1.82
N VAL A 98 -3.79 8.75 -1.69
CA VAL A 98 -4.27 7.95 -2.82
C VAL A 98 -5.78 8.01 -2.90
N SER A 99 -6.30 8.28 -4.09
CA SER A 99 -7.74 8.32 -4.37
C SER A 99 -8.06 7.47 -5.60
N LEU A 100 -9.32 7.06 -5.73
CA LEU A 100 -9.79 6.36 -6.91
C LEU A 100 -9.62 7.25 -8.15
N LYS A 101 -9.15 6.66 -9.25
CA LYS A 101 -9.11 7.38 -10.53
C LYS A 101 -10.53 7.78 -10.89
N GLN A 102 -10.75 9.08 -11.08
CA GLN A 102 -11.98 9.53 -11.71
C GLN A 102 -12.02 9.01 -13.15
N GLN A 103 -13.11 8.37 -13.52
CA GLN A 103 -13.34 7.95 -14.90
C GLN A 103 -13.38 9.22 -15.74
N ARG A 104 -12.37 9.44 -16.60
CA ARG A 104 -12.44 10.50 -17.62
C ARG A 104 -13.60 10.13 -18.55
N SER A 105 -14.73 10.81 -18.35
CA SER A 105 -15.86 10.87 -19.28
C SER A 105 -15.43 11.54 -20.59
#